data_AF-A0A6B3EFT5-F1
#
_entry.id   AF-A0A6B3EFT5-F1
#
_cell.length_a   1.000
_cell.length_b   1.000
_cell.length_c   1.000
_cell.angle_alpha   90.00
_cell.angle_beta   90.00
_cell.angle_gamma   90.00
#
_symmetry.space_group_name_H-M   'P 1'
#
loop_
_entity.id
_entity.type
_entity.pdbx_description
1 polymer ?
#
loop_
_entity_poly.entity_id
_entity_poly.type
_entity_poly.pdbx_seq_one_letter_code
_entity_poly.pdbx_strand_id
1 'polypeptide(L)'
;LKDDKTVYPVYIDPVTKTANRSSWAMVSSYWSSSEFWKFKDDEGVGRCPADVSYQCASSDDRKRQFFAIPTATFEDKKIVKAEFAVTMVHTYSSSARSVVLSRVNSSGGSAINSGTNWGNQPSSKETIGSQ
;
A
#
# COMPACT_ATOMS: atom_id res chain seq x y z
N LEU A 1 -8.67 -3.86 39.86
CA LEU A 1 -8.79 -5.25 39.36
C LEU A 1 -8.45 -6.24 40.48
N LYS A 2 -9.27 -6.32 41.52
CA LYS A 2 -9.10 -7.23 42.68
C LYS A 2 -10.50 -7.70 43.14
N ASP A 3 -11.23 -8.36 42.24
CA ASP A 3 -12.49 -9.01 42.61
C ASP A 3 -12.27 -10.53 42.52
N ASP A 4 -12.63 -11.25 43.59
CA ASP A 4 -12.37 -12.68 43.78
C ASP A 4 -13.16 -13.58 42.80
N LYS A 5 -14.06 -12.99 42.01
CA LYS A 5 -14.83 -13.67 40.94
C LYS A 5 -14.16 -13.60 39.57
N THR A 6 -12.99 -12.99 39.46
CA THR A 6 -12.27 -12.88 38.18
C THR A 6 -11.55 -14.20 37.86
N VAL A 7 -12.18 -15.06 37.05
CA VAL A 7 -11.55 -16.30 36.55
C VAL A 7 -10.65 -15.96 35.36
N TYR A 8 -9.36 -16.29 35.48
CA TYR A 8 -8.39 -16.06 34.41
C TYR A 8 -8.44 -17.17 33.33
N PRO A 9 -8.15 -16.83 32.06
CA PRO A 9 -7.71 -15.52 31.59
C PRO A 9 -8.87 -14.58 31.22
N VAL A 10 -8.81 -13.35 31.73
CA VAL A 10 -9.65 -12.25 31.23
C VAL A 10 -9.16 -11.88 29.83
N TYR A 11 -10.01 -12.09 28.82
CA TYR A 11 -9.78 -11.58 27.48
C TYR A 11 -10.21 -10.11 27.45
N ILE A 12 -9.24 -9.20 27.39
CA ILE A 12 -9.51 -7.79 27.11
C ILE A 12 -9.81 -7.68 25.61
N ASP A 13 -10.95 -7.07 25.25
CA ASP A 13 -11.33 -6.88 23.85
C ASP A 13 -10.18 -6.22 23.06
N PRO A 14 -9.79 -6.77 21.91
CA PRO A 14 -8.70 -6.22 21.12
C PRO A 14 -9.05 -4.80 20.64
N VAL A 15 -8.19 -3.84 20.93
CA VAL A 15 -8.36 -2.46 20.48
C VAL A 15 -8.08 -2.37 18.98
N THR A 16 -9.06 -1.92 18.20
CA THR A 16 -8.89 -1.61 16.78
C THR A 16 -8.28 -0.22 16.62
N LYS A 17 -7.25 -0.10 15.78
CA LYS A 17 -6.65 1.19 15.40
C LYS A 17 -6.40 1.23 13.91
N THR A 18 -6.87 2.30 13.26
CA THR A 18 -6.62 2.55 11.83
C THR A 18 -5.43 3.50 11.70
N ALA A 19 -4.37 3.04 11.04
CA ALA A 19 -3.24 3.89 10.68
C ALA A 19 -3.43 4.39 9.23
N ASN A 20 -3.47 5.71 9.07
CA ASN A 20 -3.51 6.33 7.74
C ASN A 20 -2.11 6.43 7.13
N ARG A 21 -2.05 6.50 5.79
CA ARG A 21 -0.79 6.71 5.08
C ARG A 21 -0.10 8.01 5.53
N SER A 22 1.19 7.95 5.80
CA SER A 22 2.03 9.13 6.06
C SER A 22 2.67 9.68 4.77
N SER A 23 2.92 8.79 3.81
CA SER A 23 3.48 9.11 2.49
C SER A 23 2.93 8.17 1.43
N TRP A 24 2.89 8.63 0.18
CA TRP A 24 2.52 7.82 -0.98
C TRP A 24 3.19 8.31 -2.26
N ALA A 25 3.37 7.40 -3.21
CA ALA A 25 3.97 7.68 -4.50
C ALA A 25 3.36 6.77 -5.58
N MET A 26 3.34 7.25 -6.81
CA MET A 26 3.14 6.41 -7.99
C MET A 26 4.44 6.37 -8.81
N VAL A 27 4.70 5.24 -9.46
CA VAL A 27 5.78 5.11 -10.43
C VAL A 27 5.25 4.51 -11.72
N SER A 28 5.73 4.99 -12.87
CA SER A 28 5.33 4.57 -14.21
C SER A 28 6.54 4.01 -14.97
N SER A 29 6.38 2.86 -15.62
CA SER A 29 7.47 2.26 -16.42
C SER A 29 7.81 3.08 -17.65
N TYR A 30 6.85 3.81 -18.20
CA TYR A 30 7.08 4.71 -19.32
C TYR A 30 7.81 5.99 -18.85
N TRP A 31 7.26 6.67 -17.83
CA TRP A 31 7.88 7.86 -17.23
C TRP A 31 8.89 7.46 -16.15
N SER A 32 9.92 6.71 -16.58
CA SER A 32 10.74 5.95 -15.64
C SER A 32 11.57 6.79 -14.66
N SER A 33 11.89 8.02 -15.05
CA SER A 33 12.64 9.00 -14.26
C SER A 33 11.75 10.11 -13.69
N SER A 34 10.42 9.98 -13.76
CA SER A 34 9.50 10.98 -13.22
C SER A 34 8.99 10.56 -11.86
N GLU A 35 8.95 11.52 -10.95
CA GLU A 35 8.50 11.33 -9.58
C GLU A 35 7.06 11.81 -9.42
N PHE A 36 6.16 10.90 -9.03
CA PHE A 36 4.76 11.21 -8.70
C PHE A 36 4.55 11.12 -7.19
N TRP A 37 5.34 11.91 -6.46
CA TRP A 37 5.30 11.97 -5.00
C TRP A 37 4.05 12.69 -4.50
N LYS A 38 3.37 12.10 -3.52
CA LYS A 38 2.16 12.66 -2.90
C LYS A 38 1.18 13.23 -3.93
N PHE A 39 0.91 12.45 -4.98
CA PHE A 39 -0.07 12.80 -6.01
C PHE A 39 -1.40 13.22 -5.37
N LYS A 40 -2.08 14.20 -5.99
CA LYS A 40 -3.22 14.91 -5.39
C LYS A 40 -4.52 14.09 -5.46
N ASP A 41 -4.82 13.57 -6.63
CA ASP A 41 -6.08 12.87 -6.93
C ASP A 41 -5.87 11.36 -6.88
N ASP A 42 -6.48 10.59 -7.79
CA ASP A 42 -6.24 9.17 -7.95
C ASP A 42 -5.14 8.87 -8.97
N GLU A 43 -4.50 7.72 -8.79
CA GLU A 43 -3.55 7.18 -9.76
C GLU A 43 -3.85 5.72 -10.04
N GLY A 44 -3.35 5.24 -11.18
CA GLY A 44 -3.53 3.87 -11.64
C GLY A 44 -2.60 2.87 -10.94
N VAL A 45 -2.96 1.59 -11.00
CA VAL A 45 -2.09 0.45 -10.63
C VAL A 45 -2.24 -0.65 -11.68
N GLY A 46 -1.13 -1.33 -11.98
CA GLY A 46 -1.09 -2.39 -12.97
C GLY A 46 -0.80 -1.87 -14.38
N ARG A 47 -1.26 -2.62 -15.39
CA ARG A 47 -1.03 -2.28 -16.79
C ARG A 47 -1.95 -1.14 -17.21
N CYS A 48 -1.37 -0.11 -17.80
CA CYS A 48 -2.02 1.12 -18.23
C CYS A 48 -1.76 1.29 -19.74
N PRO A 49 -2.60 0.71 -20.62
CA PRO A 49 -2.40 0.84 -22.06
C PRO A 49 -3.11 2.10 -22.60
N ALA A 50 -2.41 2.88 -23.45
CA ALA A 50 -2.88 4.17 -23.96
C ALA A 50 -4.16 4.11 -24.84
N ASP A 51 -4.51 2.93 -25.35
CA ASP A 51 -5.74 2.67 -26.10
C ASP A 51 -6.98 2.52 -25.20
N VAL A 52 -6.78 2.36 -23.89
CA VAL A 52 -7.86 2.19 -22.90
C VAL A 52 -8.11 3.46 -22.09
N SER A 53 -7.05 4.23 -21.79
CA SER A 53 -7.16 5.44 -20.95
C SER A 53 -6.19 6.53 -21.38
N TYR A 54 -6.67 7.77 -21.37
CA TYR A 54 -5.85 8.97 -21.61
C TYR A 54 -4.81 9.22 -20.50
N GLN A 55 -4.97 8.60 -19.32
CA GLN A 55 -4.02 8.67 -18.21
C GLN A 55 -2.82 7.72 -18.38
N CYS A 56 -2.85 6.90 -19.44
CA CYS A 56 -1.81 5.94 -19.77
C CYS A 56 -0.92 6.46 -20.89
N ALA A 57 0.39 6.32 -20.72
CA ALA A 57 1.35 6.96 -21.61
C ALA A 57 1.79 6.09 -22.81
N SER A 58 1.66 4.76 -22.72
CA SER A 58 2.01 3.85 -23.82
C SER A 58 1.24 2.54 -23.76
N SER A 59 1.38 1.67 -24.76
CA SER A 59 0.73 0.35 -24.80
C SER A 59 1.23 -0.66 -23.76
N ASP A 60 2.40 -0.42 -23.15
CA ASP A 60 2.95 -1.26 -22.07
C ASP A 60 3.42 -0.42 -20.88
N ASP A 61 2.77 0.72 -20.64
CA ASP A 61 2.99 1.46 -19.39
C ASP A 61 2.45 0.64 -18.21
N ARG A 62 3.23 0.59 -17.14
CA ARG A 62 2.92 -0.14 -15.91
C ARG A 62 3.05 0.83 -14.76
N LYS A 63 1.97 0.98 -14.00
CA LYS A 63 1.94 1.82 -12.82
C LYS A 63 1.99 0.98 -11.55
N ARG A 64 2.73 1.46 -10.55
CA ARG A 64 2.74 0.90 -9.19
C ARG A 64 2.52 2.02 -8.19
N GLN A 65 1.83 1.70 -7.11
CA GLN A 65 1.59 2.63 -6.02
C GLN A 65 2.27 2.12 -4.75
N PHE A 66 2.83 3.06 -4.01
CA PHE A 66 3.47 2.80 -2.73
C PHE A 66 2.81 3.64 -1.64
N PHE A 67 2.66 3.04 -0.48
CA PHE A 67 2.09 3.68 0.71
C PHE A 67 3.01 3.42 1.90
N ALA A 68 3.41 4.47 2.59
CA ALA A 68 4.04 4.36 3.90
C ALA A 68 2.96 4.48 4.97
N ILE A 69 2.86 3.49 5.84
CA ILE A 69 1.89 3.46 6.94
C ILE A 69 2.69 3.45 8.25
N PRO A 70 2.47 4.40 9.18
CA PRO A 70 3.17 4.43 10.44
C PRO A 70 2.72 3.25 11.32
N THR A 71 3.67 2.41 11.73
CA THR A 71 3.39 1.22 12.55
C THR A 71 3.88 1.32 13.99
N ALA A 72 4.53 2.42 14.38
CA ALA A 72 5.11 2.60 15.71
C ALA A 72 4.11 2.37 16.86
N THR A 73 2.84 2.73 16.66
CA THR A 73 1.80 2.51 17.67
C THR A 73 1.44 1.04 17.90
N PHE A 74 1.93 0.13 17.07
CA PHE A 74 1.73 -1.32 17.15
C PHE A 74 2.95 -2.05 17.73
N GLU A 75 4.00 -1.32 18.09
CA GLU A 75 5.15 -1.89 18.79
C GLU A 75 4.72 -2.59 20.09
N ASP A 76 5.34 -3.74 20.37
CA ASP A 76 5.03 -4.64 21.48
C ASP A 76 3.57 -5.13 21.57
N LYS A 77 2.80 -5.04 20.47
CA LYS A 77 1.43 -5.57 20.39
C LYS A 77 1.39 -6.87 19.61
N LYS A 78 0.57 -7.80 20.11
CA LYS A 78 0.19 -8.99 19.34
C LYS A 78 -0.90 -8.63 18.34
N ILE A 79 -0.55 -8.60 17.06
CA ILE A 79 -1.50 -8.35 15.97
C ILE A 79 -2.21 -9.65 15.61
N VAL A 80 -3.52 -9.71 15.87
CA VAL A 80 -4.36 -10.87 15.55
C VAL A 80 -4.83 -10.84 14.09
N LYS A 81 -5.12 -9.64 13.58
CA LYS A 81 -5.56 -9.40 12.20
C LYS A 81 -5.08 -8.02 11.75
N ALA A 82 -4.70 -7.91 10.49
CA ALA A 82 -4.44 -6.64 9.83
C ALA A 82 -5.12 -6.64 8.45
N GLU A 83 -5.76 -5.54 8.10
CA GLU A 83 -6.41 -5.36 6.81
C GLU A 83 -5.85 -4.13 6.13
N PHE A 84 -5.50 -4.28 4.86
CA PHE A 84 -5.13 -3.16 4.00
C PHE A 84 -6.32 -2.80 3.12
N ALA A 85 -6.82 -1.58 3.27
CA ALA A 85 -7.95 -1.08 2.51
C ALA A 85 -7.50 0.04 1.57
N VAL A 86 -7.88 -0.07 0.29
CA VAL A 86 -7.71 0.97 -0.73
C VAL A 86 -9.02 1.15 -1.48
N THR A 87 -9.31 2.39 -1.85
CA THR A 87 -10.51 2.73 -2.61
C THR A 87 -10.19 2.71 -4.10
N MET A 88 -10.90 1.87 -4.84
CA MET A 88 -10.90 1.93 -6.31
C MET A 88 -11.84 3.05 -6.76
N VAL A 89 -11.28 4.07 -7.41
CA VAL A 89 -12.06 5.21 -7.93
C VAL A 89 -12.64 4.91 -9.30
N HIS A 90 -11.87 4.23 -10.15
CA HIS A 90 -12.28 3.91 -11.51
C HIS A 90 -11.64 2.61 -12.01
N THR A 91 -12.36 1.89 -12.87
CA THR A 91 -11.84 0.77 -13.66
C THR A 91 -12.38 0.85 -15.07
N TYR A 92 -11.49 0.68 -16.05
CA TYR A 92 -11.86 0.65 -17.47
C TYR A 92 -12.33 -0.74 -17.94
N SER A 93 -12.28 -1.75 -17.07
CA SER A 93 -12.75 -3.11 -17.36
C SER A 93 -13.72 -3.58 -16.28
N SER A 94 -14.80 -4.24 -16.71
CA SER A 94 -15.75 -4.94 -15.84
C SER A 94 -15.25 -6.31 -15.39
N SER A 95 -14.16 -6.82 -15.98
CA SER A 95 -13.59 -8.12 -15.62
C SER A 95 -12.69 -7.99 -14.40
N ALA A 96 -12.85 -8.90 -13.44
CA ALA A 96 -12.01 -8.95 -12.25
C ALA A 96 -10.52 -9.14 -12.62
N ARG A 97 -9.65 -8.37 -11.97
CA ARG A 97 -8.19 -8.46 -12.10
C ARG A 97 -7.57 -8.57 -10.72
N SER A 98 -6.57 -9.44 -10.60
CA SER A 98 -5.82 -9.58 -9.36
C SER A 98 -4.88 -8.38 -9.18
N VAL A 99 -4.86 -7.82 -7.98
CA VAL A 99 -3.89 -6.82 -7.55
C VAL A 99 -2.99 -7.48 -6.52
N VAL A 100 -1.69 -7.37 -6.73
CA VAL A 100 -0.70 -7.93 -5.80
C VAL A 100 -0.34 -6.87 -4.77
N LEU A 101 -0.56 -7.18 -3.50
CA LEU A 101 -0.05 -6.39 -2.39
C LEU A 101 1.30 -6.98 -1.96
N SER A 102 2.33 -6.15 -1.89
CA SER A 102 3.64 -6.58 -1.40
C SER A 102 4.19 -5.61 -0.37
N ARG A 103 4.83 -6.15 0.65
CA ARG A 103 5.72 -5.38 1.52
C ARG A 103 7.01 -5.12 0.76
N VAL A 104 7.46 -3.87 0.81
CA VAL A 104 8.70 -3.42 0.16
C VAL A 104 9.71 -2.99 1.21
N ASN A 105 10.97 -2.80 0.81
CA ASN A 105 11.97 -2.24 1.72
C ASN A 105 11.54 -0.82 2.16
N SER A 106 11.49 -0.59 3.46
CA SER A 106 10.99 0.65 4.06
C SER A 106 11.99 1.33 4.98
N SER A 107 13.24 0.87 5.04
CA SER A 107 14.28 1.43 5.89
C SER A 107 15.39 2.11 5.07
N GLY A 108 16.01 3.11 5.68
CA GLY A 108 17.13 3.86 5.10
C GLY A 108 16.80 4.47 3.73
N GLY A 109 17.79 4.50 2.83
CA GLY A 109 17.65 5.06 1.48
C GLY A 109 16.71 4.27 0.56
N SER A 110 16.22 3.11 0.98
CA SER A 110 15.22 2.34 0.22
C SER A 110 13.78 2.71 0.57
N ALA A 111 13.55 3.50 1.61
CA ALA A 111 12.22 4.01 1.90
C ALA A 111 11.77 4.97 0.79
N ILE A 112 10.47 4.94 0.47
CA ILE A 112 9.90 5.87 -0.50
C ILE A 112 10.08 7.32 -0.03
N ASN A 113 10.40 8.20 -0.97
CA ASN A 113 10.62 9.62 -0.74
C ASN A 113 10.25 10.42 -2.01
N SER A 114 10.42 11.74 -1.96
CA SER A 114 10.08 12.63 -3.08
C SER A 114 10.85 12.35 -4.37
N GLY A 115 11.98 11.63 -4.29
CA GLY A 115 12.78 11.18 -5.43
C GLY A 115 12.40 9.79 -5.96
N THR A 116 11.36 9.14 -5.42
CA THR A 116 10.97 7.79 -5.86
C THR A 116 10.35 7.82 -7.26
N ASN A 117 10.95 7.10 -8.19
CA ASN A 117 10.54 6.89 -9.57
C ASN A 117 10.70 5.41 -9.95
N TRP A 118 10.41 5.04 -11.19
CA TRP A 118 10.47 3.63 -11.62
C TRP A 118 11.88 3.04 -11.54
N GLY A 119 12.90 3.84 -11.84
CA GLY A 119 14.29 3.41 -11.86
C GLY A 119 14.88 3.14 -10.47
N ASN A 120 14.36 3.78 -9.42
CA ASN A 120 14.87 3.67 -8.05
C ASN A 120 13.84 3.17 -7.02
N GLN A 121 12.67 2.71 -7.47
CA GLN A 121 11.62 2.19 -6.60
C GLN A 121 12.14 1.04 -5.71
N PRO A 122 11.59 0.89 -4.49
CA PRO A 122 11.99 -0.19 -3.60
C PRO A 122 11.61 -1.57 -4.17
N SER A 123 12.46 -2.56 -3.91
CA SER A 123 12.18 -3.94 -4.27
C SER A 123 11.13 -4.56 -3.35
N SER A 124 10.33 -5.46 -3.92
CA SER A 124 9.41 -6.32 -3.16
C SER A 124 10.20 -7.24 -2.24
N LYS A 125 9.78 -7.32 -0.98
CA LYS A 125 10.32 -8.25 0.02
C LYS A 125 9.44 -9.49 0.15
N GLU A 126 8.13 -9.28 0.14
CA GLU A 126 7.17 -10.31 0.46
C GLU A 126 5.82 -9.96 -0.15
N THR A 127 5.24 -10.88 -0.92
CA THR A 127 3.85 -10.75 -1.36
C THR A 127 2.94 -11.11 -0.21
N ILE A 128 2.08 -10.17 0.17
CA ILE A 128 1.05 -10.39 1.17
C ILE A 128 -0.06 -11.17 0.46
N GLY A 129 -0.24 -12.43 0.84
CA GLY A 129 -1.34 -13.24 0.32
C GLY A 129 -2.69 -12.62 0.68
N SER A 130 -3.64 -12.66 -0.25
CA SER A 130 -5.05 -12.48 0.10
C SER A 130 -5.50 -13.72 0.87
N GLN A 131 -6.00 -13.55 2.09
CA GLN A 131 -6.81 -14.60 2.73
C GLN A 131 -8.19 -14.66 2.07
#